data_AF-A0A7S2MSE6-F1
#
_entry.id   AF-A0A7S2MSE6-F1
#
_cell.length_a   1.000
_cell.length_b   1.000
_cell.length_c   1.000
_cell.angle_alpha   90.00
_cell.angle_beta   90.00
_cell.angle_gamma   90.00
#
_symmetry.space_group_name_H-M   'P 1'
#
loop_
_entity.id
_entity.type
_entity.pdbx_description
1 polymer ?
#
loop_
_entity_poly.entity_id
_entity_poly.type
_entity_poly.pdbx_seq_one_letter_code
_entity_poly.pdbx_strand_id
1 'polypeptide(L)'
;PLAPGRWVGHLGFASSKAVKDDKLGPYEEWASNLAKAKVSVDLIFAQPPDVSLDIAALEPLAKCTGGDLRHFPNFAAGSDRAPLQQYALRVFTRRAGFYAELRLRVAKGWKVAKVDGHYFQRRSGHLFLGHCHEDQAFTVEVEPEEEPAGDKSARQDGGRMYSAAQKLGFQAALSYTDEDGQ
;
A
#
# COMPACT_ATOMS: atom_id res chain seq x y z
N PRO A 1 -11.25 -24.27 8.26
CA PRO A 1 -11.25 -24.04 6.80
C PRO A 1 -12.33 -23.01 6.42
N LEU A 2 -11.94 -21.73 6.40
CA LEU A 2 -12.82 -20.62 6.05
C LEU A 2 -13.22 -20.74 4.58
N ALA A 3 -14.51 -20.65 4.27
CA ALA A 3 -14.97 -20.51 2.90
C ALA A 3 -14.25 -19.31 2.25
N PRO A 4 -13.86 -19.38 0.97
CA PRO A 4 -13.18 -18.29 0.30
C PRO A 4 -14.20 -17.17 0.05
N GLY A 5 -14.50 -16.41 1.10
CA GLY A 5 -15.08 -15.09 0.98
C GLY A 5 -14.11 -14.30 0.14
N ARG A 6 -14.49 -14.06 -1.11
CA ARG A 6 -13.72 -13.42 -2.18
C ARG A 6 -12.76 -12.38 -1.59
N TRP A 7 -11.52 -12.79 -1.40
CA TRP A 7 -10.40 -11.89 -1.13
C TRP A 7 -10.12 -11.24 -2.47
N VAL A 8 -10.59 -10.01 -2.65
CA VAL A 8 -10.04 -9.15 -3.67
C VAL A 8 -9.05 -8.23 -2.98
N GLY A 9 -7.92 -8.79 -2.52
CA GLY A 9 -6.75 -8.04 -2.05
C GLY A 9 -6.06 -7.25 -3.17
N HIS A 10 -6.75 -7.07 -4.28
CA HIS A 10 -6.35 -6.30 -5.44
C HIS A 10 -7.61 -5.96 -6.26
N LEU A 11 -8.63 -5.36 -5.65
CA LEU A 11 -9.40 -4.40 -6.43
C LEU A 11 -8.49 -3.17 -6.50
N GLY A 12 -7.53 -3.23 -7.43
CA GLY A 12 -7.23 -2.02 -8.16
C GLY A 12 -8.57 -1.61 -8.74
N PHE A 13 -9.28 -0.72 -8.04
CA PHE A 13 -10.19 0.16 -8.74
C PHE A 13 -9.33 0.70 -9.87
N ALA A 14 -9.71 0.38 -11.10
CA ALA A 14 -9.07 0.97 -12.26
C ALA A 14 -9.08 2.46 -11.94
N SER A 15 -7.90 3.06 -11.73
CA SER A 15 -7.77 4.50 -11.63
C SER A 15 -8.54 5.00 -12.82
N SER A 16 -9.73 5.57 -12.58
CA SER A 16 -10.49 6.23 -13.63
C SER A 16 -9.48 7.22 -14.15
N LYS A 17 -9.01 7.03 -15.39
CA LYS A 17 -7.92 7.81 -15.99
C LYS A 17 -8.00 9.21 -15.43
N ALA A 18 -7.06 9.55 -14.55
CA ALA A 18 -7.04 10.87 -13.96
C ALA A 18 -7.07 11.83 -15.15
N VAL A 19 -8.18 12.56 -15.27
CA VAL A 19 -8.19 13.76 -16.08
C VAL A 19 -7.01 14.55 -15.53
N LYS A 20 -6.05 14.88 -16.40
CA LYS A 20 -4.88 15.70 -16.07
C LYS A 20 -5.34 17.13 -15.77
N ASP A 21 -6.11 17.29 -14.70
CA ASP A 21 -6.25 18.55 -14.01
C ASP A 21 -5.26 18.50 -12.85
N ASP A 22 -4.36 19.48 -12.79
CA ASP A 22 -3.31 19.60 -11.76
C ASP A 22 -3.87 19.84 -10.33
N LYS A 23 -5.16 19.60 -10.11
CA LYS A 23 -5.83 19.72 -8.81
C LYS A 23 -6.27 18.33 -8.36
N LEU A 24 -5.69 17.87 -7.25
CA LEU A 24 -6.14 16.70 -6.52
C LEU A 24 -7.65 16.79 -6.27
N GLY A 25 -8.35 15.66 -6.40
CA GLY A 25 -9.77 15.59 -6.00
C GLY A 25 -9.93 15.95 -4.51
N PRO A 26 -11.12 16.38 -4.07
CA PRO A 26 -11.33 16.83 -2.68
C PRO A 26 -10.91 15.77 -1.64
N TYR A 27 -11.13 14.48 -1.94
CA TYR A 27 -10.74 13.38 -1.06
C TYR A 27 -9.25 13.05 -1.11
N GLU A 28 -8.55 13.31 -2.21
CA GLU A 28 -7.10 13.13 -2.31
C GLU A 28 -6.37 14.20 -1.49
N GLU A 29 -6.84 15.45 -1.53
CA GLU A 29 -6.32 16.51 -0.69
C GLU A 29 -6.53 16.20 0.80
N TRP A 30 -7.73 15.74 1.16
CA TRP A 30 -8.04 15.34 2.53
C TRP A 30 -7.18 14.14 2.97
N ALA A 31 -7.04 13.12 2.14
CA ALA A 31 -6.21 11.96 2.44
C ALA A 31 -4.74 12.36 2.65
N SER A 32 -4.22 13.29 1.84
CA SER A 32 -2.88 13.86 2.02
C SER A 32 -2.73 14.54 3.37
N ASN A 33 -3.74 15.28 3.83
CA ASN A 33 -3.70 15.96 5.13
C ASN A 33 -3.82 14.98 6.31
N LEU A 34 -4.68 13.96 6.20
CA LEU A 34 -4.80 12.89 7.19
C LEU A 34 -3.51 12.09 7.32
N ALA A 35 -2.89 11.71 6.20
CA ALA A 35 -1.62 10.99 6.20
C ALA A 35 -0.49 11.79 6.85
N LYS A 36 -0.44 13.11 6.62
CA LYS A 36 0.51 14.02 7.30
C LYS A 36 0.28 14.07 8.81
N ALA A 37 -0.99 14.03 9.23
CA ALA A 37 -1.40 13.96 10.63
C ALA A 37 -1.27 12.56 11.24
N LYS A 38 -0.73 11.58 10.48
CA LYS A 38 -0.60 10.17 10.89
C LYS A 38 -1.94 9.49 11.21
N VAL A 39 -3.01 9.93 10.57
CA VAL A 39 -4.34 9.33 10.69
C VAL A 39 -4.53 8.37 9.52
N SER A 40 -4.98 7.15 9.85
CA SER A 40 -5.35 6.10 8.88
C SER A 40 -6.87 5.97 8.80
N VAL A 41 -7.41 5.61 7.63
CA VAL A 41 -8.86 5.51 7.40
C VAL A 41 -9.21 4.15 6.81
N ASP A 42 -9.93 3.35 7.59
CA ASP A 42 -10.55 2.11 7.10
C ASP A 42 -12.01 2.39 6.71
N LEU A 43 -12.41 1.94 5.51
CA LEU A 43 -13.75 2.14 4.96
C LEU A 43 -14.46 0.80 4.77
N ILE A 44 -15.65 0.65 5.36
CA ILE A 44 -16.48 -0.54 5.20
C ILE A 44 -17.84 -0.12 4.63
N PHE A 45 -18.11 -0.52 3.38
CA PHE A 45 -19.36 -0.22 2.68
C PHE A 45 -20.24 -1.46 2.61
N ALA A 46 -21.40 -1.40 3.28
CA ALA A 46 -22.50 -2.35 3.09
C ALA A 46 -23.58 -1.67 2.25
N GLN A 47 -23.54 -1.86 0.93
CA GLN A 47 -24.37 -1.12 -0.02
C GLN A 47 -25.66 -1.90 -0.33
N PRO A 48 -26.86 -1.35 -0.06
CA PRO A 48 -28.12 -1.97 -0.45
C PRO A 48 -28.24 -2.14 -1.98
N PRO A 49 -29.03 -3.10 -2.49
CA PRO A 49 -29.13 -3.38 -3.93
C PRO A 49 -29.55 -2.19 -4.80
N ASP A 50 -30.42 -1.31 -4.29
CA ASP A 50 -31.01 -0.20 -5.06
C ASP A 50 -30.26 1.13 -4.90
N VAL A 51 -29.08 1.11 -4.27
CA VAL A 51 -28.26 2.30 -4.03
C VAL A 51 -26.99 2.18 -4.84
N SER A 52 -26.61 3.22 -5.59
CA SER A 52 -25.29 3.34 -6.19
C SER A 52 -24.45 4.35 -5.40
N LEU A 53 -23.20 3.98 -5.11
CA LEU A 53 -22.24 4.83 -4.43
C LEU A 53 -20.96 4.88 -5.28
N ASP A 54 -20.42 6.08 -5.49
CA ASP A 54 -19.10 6.25 -6.12
C ASP A 54 -17.99 5.97 -5.09
N ILE A 55 -17.73 4.68 -4.88
CA ILE A 55 -16.70 4.20 -3.96
C ILE A 55 -15.29 4.55 -4.45
N ALA A 56 -15.10 4.68 -5.76
CA ALA A 56 -13.82 5.03 -6.36
C ALA A 56 -13.38 6.45 -5.95
N ALA A 57 -14.32 7.39 -5.83
CA ALA A 57 -14.02 8.73 -5.31
C ALA A 57 -13.50 8.74 -3.85
N LEU A 58 -13.84 7.72 -3.05
CA LEU A 58 -13.43 7.58 -1.65
C LEU A 58 -12.19 6.70 -1.46
N GLU A 59 -11.80 5.90 -2.47
CA GLU A 59 -10.60 5.06 -2.45
C GLU A 59 -9.34 5.81 -1.97
N PRO A 60 -9.08 7.08 -2.37
CA PRO A 60 -7.89 7.79 -1.93
C PRO A 60 -7.77 7.93 -0.41
N LEU A 61 -8.90 8.01 0.31
CA LEU A 61 -8.88 8.11 1.77
C LEU A 61 -8.24 6.89 2.41
N ALA A 62 -8.61 5.67 1.99
CA ALA A 62 -8.00 4.45 2.51
C ALA A 62 -6.58 4.28 1.96
N LYS A 63 -6.42 4.40 0.65
CA LYS A 63 -5.17 4.11 -0.06
C LYS A 63 -4.03 5.04 0.35
N CYS A 64 -4.28 6.34 0.40
CA CYS A 64 -3.25 7.32 0.74
C CYS A 64 -3.06 7.48 2.24
N THR A 65 -3.83 6.82 3.10
CA THR A 65 -3.63 6.88 4.57
C THR A 65 -3.17 5.55 5.16
N GLY A 66 -2.92 4.54 4.30
CA GLY A 66 -2.52 3.18 4.69
C GLY A 66 -3.62 2.39 5.41
N GLY A 67 -4.88 2.79 5.22
CA GLY A 67 -6.04 2.04 5.68
C GLY A 67 -6.47 0.95 4.71
N ASP A 68 -7.69 0.45 4.86
CA ASP A 68 -8.30 -0.59 4.01
C ASP A 68 -9.68 -0.16 3.50
N LEU A 69 -10.11 -0.70 2.36
CA LEU A 69 -11.44 -0.46 1.80
C LEU A 69 -12.11 -1.81 1.51
N ARG A 70 -13.18 -2.09 2.25
CA ARG A 70 -14.00 -3.28 2.07
C ARG A 70 -15.39 -2.91 1.58
N HIS A 71 -15.78 -3.46 0.42
CA HIS A 71 -17.09 -3.27 -0.16
C HIS A 71 -17.89 -4.58 -0.24
N PHE A 72 -19.11 -4.53 0.29
CA PHE A 72 -20.13 -5.57 0.19
C PHE A 72 -21.26 -5.04 -0.72
N PRO A 73 -21.22 -5.33 -2.03
CA PRO A 73 -22.26 -4.91 -2.97
C PRO A 73 -23.56 -5.69 -2.74
N ASN A 74 -24.70 -5.06 -3.00
CA ASN A 74 -26.03 -5.67 -2.88
C ASN A 74 -26.27 -6.35 -1.52
N PHE A 75 -25.80 -5.69 -0.44
CA PHE A 75 -25.81 -6.21 0.91
C PHE A 75 -27.22 -6.65 1.33
N ALA A 76 -27.34 -7.93 1.66
CA ALA A 76 -28.54 -8.50 2.24
C ALA A 76 -28.23 -9.08 3.63
N ALA A 77 -28.96 -8.64 4.65
CA ALA A 77 -28.71 -9.03 6.04
C ALA A 77 -28.78 -10.56 6.28
N GLY A 78 -29.50 -11.31 5.44
CA GLY A 78 -29.57 -12.77 5.53
C GLY A 78 -28.28 -13.47 5.14
N SER A 79 -27.57 -12.99 4.11
CA SER A 79 -26.35 -13.63 3.56
C SER A 79 -25.06 -12.97 4.04
N ASP A 80 -25.04 -11.63 4.10
CA ASP A 80 -23.80 -10.86 4.20
C ASP A 80 -23.50 -10.40 5.63
N ARG A 81 -24.46 -10.55 6.55
CA ARG A 81 -24.27 -10.18 7.97
C ARG A 81 -23.13 -10.95 8.61
N ALA A 82 -23.05 -12.27 8.43
CA ALA A 82 -22.01 -13.08 9.06
C ALA A 82 -20.61 -12.74 8.50
N PRO A 83 -20.39 -12.65 7.17
CA PRO A 83 -19.13 -12.17 6.61
C PRO A 83 -18.73 -10.76 7.07
N LEU A 84 -19.69 -9.83 7.12
CA LEU A 84 -19.45 -8.46 7.59
C LEU A 84 -19.03 -8.45 9.07
N GLN A 85 -19.74 -9.20 9.92
CA GLN A 85 -19.40 -9.32 11.34
C GLN A 85 -18.03 -9.95 11.55
N GLN A 86 -17.68 -11.00 10.79
CA GLN A 86 -16.37 -11.62 10.86
C GLN A 86 -15.25 -10.66 10.44
N TYR A 87 -15.46 -9.90 9.36
CA TYR A 87 -14.50 -8.89 8.92
C TYR A 87 -14.34 -7.77 9.96
N ALA A 88 -15.44 -7.22 10.46
CA ALA A 88 -15.41 -6.18 11.49
C ALA A 88 -14.71 -6.67 12.77
N LEU A 89 -15.05 -7.88 13.24
CA LEU A 89 -14.36 -8.50 14.38
C LEU A 89 -12.86 -8.60 14.12
N ARG A 90 -12.43 -9.09 12.95
CA ARG A 90 -11.00 -9.15 12.62
C ARG A 90 -10.34 -7.77 12.64
N VAL A 91 -10.97 -6.75 12.04
CA VAL A 91 -10.43 -5.38 12.02
C VAL A 91 -10.22 -4.84 13.44
N PHE A 92 -11.17 -5.09 14.35
CA PHE A 92 -11.12 -4.57 15.72
C PHE A 92 -10.28 -5.40 16.69
N THR A 93 -10.02 -6.69 16.41
CA THR A 93 -9.29 -7.57 17.35
C THR A 93 -7.93 -8.02 16.83
N ARG A 94 -7.57 -7.73 15.58
CA ARG A 94 -6.24 -8.05 15.05
C ARG A 94 -5.19 -7.22 15.76
N ARG A 95 -3.97 -7.75 15.83
CA ARG A 95 -2.81 -6.97 16.30
C ARG A 95 -2.55 -5.82 15.34
N ALA A 96 -2.53 -4.60 15.86
CA ALA A 96 -2.24 -3.39 15.10
C ALA A 96 -1.15 -2.56 15.80
N GLY A 97 -0.35 -1.89 15.00
CA GLY A 97 0.55 -0.82 15.42
C GLY A 97 0.11 0.49 14.80
N PHE A 98 0.26 1.58 15.53
CA PHE A 98 -0.10 2.94 15.14
C PHE A 98 1.13 3.76 14.76
N TYR A 99 0.91 4.91 14.13
CA TYR A 99 1.96 5.81 13.66
C TYR A 99 3.01 5.13 12.76
N ALA A 100 2.60 4.07 12.06
CA ALA A 100 3.52 3.16 11.39
C ALA A 100 4.23 3.80 10.18
N GLU A 101 5.52 3.52 10.06
CA GLU A 101 6.39 3.92 8.94
C GLU A 101 7.22 2.74 8.45
N LEU A 102 7.26 2.53 7.13
CA LEU A 102 8.07 1.51 6.48
C LEU A 102 9.21 2.17 5.69
N ARG A 103 10.45 1.80 6.02
CA ARG A 103 11.65 2.24 5.32
C ARG A 103 12.21 1.09 4.49
N LEU A 104 12.36 1.34 3.19
CA LEU A 104 12.92 0.42 2.21
C LEU A 104 14.28 0.94 1.75
N ARG A 105 15.28 0.07 1.79
CA ARG A 105 16.63 0.33 1.29
C ARG A 105 17.08 -0.81 0.41
N VAL A 106 17.81 -0.48 -0.63
CA VAL A 106 18.39 -1.43 -1.56
C VAL A 106 19.89 -1.19 -1.65
N ALA A 107 20.64 -2.23 -2.02
CA ALA A 107 22.09 -2.15 -2.19
C ALA A 107 22.48 -1.17 -3.31
N LYS A 108 23.73 -0.68 -3.29
CA LYS A 108 24.27 0.20 -4.34
C LYS A 108 24.08 -0.44 -5.73
N GLY A 109 23.66 0.36 -6.71
CA GLY A 109 23.39 -0.10 -8.07
C GLY A 109 21.98 -0.65 -8.27
N TRP A 110 21.11 -0.50 -7.27
CA TRP A 110 19.68 -0.80 -7.34
C TRP A 110 18.87 0.38 -6.82
N LYS A 111 17.66 0.55 -7.34
CA LYS A 111 16.68 1.54 -6.87
C LYS A 111 15.33 0.88 -6.64
N VAL A 112 14.58 1.36 -5.65
CA VAL A 112 13.16 1.01 -5.52
C VAL A 112 12.40 1.71 -6.64
N ALA A 113 11.89 0.94 -7.59
CA ALA A 113 11.22 1.45 -8.78
C ALA A 113 9.75 1.73 -8.52
N LYS A 114 9.06 0.80 -7.86
CA LYS A 114 7.63 0.91 -7.55
C LYS A 114 7.33 0.21 -6.24
N VAL A 115 6.34 0.75 -5.52
CA VAL A 115 5.73 0.06 -4.38
C VAL A 115 4.23 0.03 -4.59
N ASP A 116 3.62 -1.14 -4.49
CA ASP A 116 2.16 -1.31 -4.49
C ASP A 116 1.68 -1.66 -3.08
N GLY A 117 0.60 -1.00 -2.67
CA GLY A 117 0.00 -1.12 -1.34
C GLY A 117 -0.72 0.17 -0.96
N HIS A 118 -1.33 0.18 0.22
CA HIS A 118 -1.92 1.39 0.79
C HIS A 118 -0.90 2.08 1.68
N TYR A 119 -0.47 3.27 1.27
CA TYR A 119 0.51 4.07 1.97
C TYR A 119 0.49 5.51 1.46
N PHE A 120 1.11 6.40 2.22
CA PHE A 120 1.48 7.73 1.79
C PHE A 120 2.98 7.83 1.60
N GLN A 121 3.43 8.37 0.47
CA GLN A 121 4.85 8.53 0.19
C GLN A 121 5.17 9.97 -0.22
N ARG A 122 6.16 10.55 0.46
CA ARG A 122 6.77 11.83 0.06
C ARG A 122 8.12 11.66 -0.60
N ARG A 123 8.86 10.62 -0.21
CA ARG A 123 10.23 10.34 -0.67
C ARG A 123 10.37 8.87 -1.03
N SER A 124 11.12 8.56 -2.09
CA SER A 124 11.42 7.18 -2.48
C SER A 124 11.97 6.37 -1.28
N GLY A 125 11.43 5.18 -1.06
CA GLY A 125 11.84 4.26 0.01
C GLY A 125 11.40 4.62 1.44
N HIS A 126 10.60 5.67 1.67
CA HIS A 126 10.00 5.95 2.98
C HIS A 126 8.49 6.10 2.85
N LEU A 127 7.77 5.12 3.40
CA LEU A 127 6.33 4.98 3.30
C LEU A 127 5.71 5.25 4.67
N PHE A 128 4.67 6.07 4.71
CA PHE A 128 3.87 6.32 5.90
C PHE A 128 2.60 5.48 5.78
N LEU A 129 2.33 4.64 6.79
CA LEU A 129 1.21 3.71 6.77
C LEU A 129 0.06 4.16 7.69
N GLY A 130 0.33 5.02 8.67
CA GLY A 130 -0.66 5.45 9.67
C GLY A 130 -0.94 4.35 10.70
N HIS A 131 -1.26 3.14 10.24
CA HIS A 131 -1.28 1.93 11.05
C HIS A 131 -0.69 0.75 10.28
N CYS A 132 -0.28 -0.31 10.99
CA CYS A 132 0.15 -1.57 10.39
C CYS A 132 -0.53 -2.75 11.10
N HIS A 133 -0.92 -3.78 10.35
CA HIS A 133 -1.53 -4.98 10.92
C HIS A 133 -1.11 -6.24 10.15
N GLU A 134 -1.41 -7.40 10.73
CA GLU A 134 -1.00 -8.72 10.22
C GLU A 134 -1.55 -9.10 8.84
N ASP A 135 -2.60 -8.41 8.35
CA ASP A 135 -3.21 -8.68 7.05
C ASP A 135 -2.68 -7.77 5.92
N GLN A 136 -1.84 -6.78 6.24
CA GLN A 136 -1.24 -5.88 5.25
C GLN A 136 -0.05 -6.51 4.54
N ALA A 137 0.03 -6.28 3.24
CA ALA A 137 1.14 -6.68 2.41
C ALA A 137 1.51 -5.57 1.42
N PHE A 138 2.80 -5.50 1.10
CA PHE A 138 3.36 -4.54 0.14
C PHE A 138 4.15 -5.30 -0.92
N THR A 139 3.98 -4.91 -2.17
CA THR A 139 4.82 -5.38 -3.27
C THR A 139 5.85 -4.31 -3.57
N VAL A 140 7.12 -4.68 -3.66
CA VAL A 140 8.21 -3.75 -3.96
C VAL A 140 8.93 -4.23 -5.22
N GLU A 141 8.90 -3.41 -6.26
CA GLU A 141 9.66 -3.63 -7.48
C GLU A 141 10.99 -2.88 -7.39
N VAL A 142 12.07 -3.56 -7.73
CA VAL A 142 13.43 -3.05 -7.66
C VAL A 142 14.07 -3.20 -9.03
N GLU A 143 14.75 -2.16 -9.48
CA GLU A 143 15.43 -2.13 -10.78
C GLU A 143 16.92 -1.81 -10.61
N PRO A 144 17.79 -2.29 -11.52
CA PRO A 144 19.15 -1.81 -11.60
C PRO A 144 19.18 -0.29 -11.79
N GLU A 145 20.03 0.38 -11.04
CA GLU A 145 20.31 1.79 -11.21
C GLU A 145 21.47 1.92 -12.20
N GLU A 146 21.26 2.65 -13.30
CA GLU A 146 22.34 2.94 -14.25
C GLU A 146 23.38 3.83 -13.55
N GLU A 147 24.61 3.34 -13.42
CA GLU A 147 25.70 4.14 -12.88
C GLU A 147 25.92 5.38 -13.78
N PRO A 148 26.00 6.60 -13.23
CA PRO A 148 26.41 7.75 -14.03
C PRO A 148 27.79 7.45 -14.61
N ALA A 149 27.95 7.66 -15.92
CA ALA A 149 29.15 7.36 -16.68
C ALA A 149 30.40 8.05 -16.09
N GLY A 150 31.03 7.44 -15.07
CA GLY A 150 31.97 8.15 -14.21
C GLY A 150 33.07 7.31 -13.57
N ASP A 151 32.98 5.98 -13.53
CA ASP A 151 34.08 5.16 -13.02
C ASP A 151 34.41 3.98 -13.96
N LYS A 152 35.18 4.30 -15.01
CA LYS A 152 35.72 3.33 -15.99
C LYS A 152 36.87 2.48 -15.44
N SER A 153 36.93 2.24 -14.13
CA SER A 153 38.02 1.47 -13.50
C SER A 153 37.80 -0.05 -13.52
N ALA A 154 36.64 -0.53 -13.98
CA ALA A 154 36.43 -1.94 -14.35
C ALA A 154 37.16 -2.25 -15.67
N ARG A 155 38.46 -2.51 -15.52
CA ARG A 155 39.42 -2.88 -16.55
C ARG A 155 38.91 -4.01 -17.45
N GLN A 156 39.12 -3.76 -18.73
CA GLN A 156 39.05 -4.67 -19.86
C GLN A 156 40.10 -5.78 -19.70
N ASP A 157 39.68 -7.01 -19.42
CA ASP A 157 40.50 -8.19 -19.69
C ASP A 157 39.67 -9.25 -20.43
N GLY A 158 40.15 -9.61 -21.62
CA GLY A 158 39.73 -10.72 -22.48
C GLY A 158 38.27 -11.22 -22.43
N GLY A 159 37.39 -10.61 -23.21
CA GLY A 159 36.45 -11.37 -24.07
C GLY A 159 35.30 -12.15 -23.42
N ARG A 160 34.96 -11.96 -22.15
CA ARG A 160 33.74 -12.54 -21.54
C ARG A 160 32.98 -11.49 -20.74
N MET A 161 31.95 -10.88 -21.35
CA MET A 161 30.92 -10.14 -20.63
C MET A 161 30.00 -11.13 -19.90
N TYR A 162 30.49 -11.71 -18.81
CA TYR A 162 29.59 -12.17 -17.77
C TYR A 162 29.37 -10.97 -16.87
N SER A 163 28.15 -10.40 -16.86
CA SER A 163 27.78 -9.59 -15.71
C SER A 163 27.89 -10.52 -14.50
N ALA A 164 28.86 -10.25 -13.62
CA ALA A 164 28.92 -10.98 -12.35
C ALA A 164 27.52 -10.90 -11.75
N ALA A 165 26.94 -12.04 -11.35
CA ALA A 165 25.57 -12.10 -10.84
C ALA A 165 25.36 -10.96 -9.84
N GLN A 166 24.62 -9.93 -10.26
CA GLN A 166 24.45 -8.73 -9.45
C GLN A 166 23.62 -9.15 -8.24
N LYS A 167 24.24 -9.12 -7.07
CA LYS A 167 23.56 -9.45 -5.82
C LYS A 167 22.59 -8.32 -5.50
N LEU A 168 21.31 -8.64 -5.39
CA LEU A 168 20.30 -7.73 -4.87
C LEU A 168 20.32 -7.80 -3.34
N GLY A 169 20.73 -6.71 -2.70
CA GLY A 169 20.53 -6.52 -1.27
C GLY A 169 19.26 -5.70 -1.04
N PHE A 170 18.39 -6.16 -0.14
CA PHE A 170 17.16 -5.48 0.24
C PHE A 170 17.03 -5.46 1.76
N GLN A 171 16.71 -4.30 2.30
CA GLN A 171 16.46 -4.09 3.72
C GLN A 171 15.14 -3.35 3.88
N ALA A 172 14.27 -3.88 4.73
CA ALA A 172 13.04 -3.23 5.16
C ALA A 172 13.08 -3.04 6.68
N ALA A 173 12.63 -1.89 7.16
CA ALA A 173 12.45 -1.61 8.58
C ALA A 173 11.08 -0.99 8.80
N LEU A 174 10.26 -1.63 9.63
CA LEU A 174 8.98 -1.13 10.08
C LEU A 174 9.14 -0.53 11.48
N SER A 175 8.66 0.69 11.67
CA SER A 175 8.56 1.34 12.98
C SER A 175 7.10 1.66 13.23
N TYR A 176 6.60 1.35 14.41
CA TYR A 176 5.22 1.59 14.83
C TYR A 176 5.19 1.76 16.35
N THR A 177 4.07 2.27 16.86
CA THR A 177 3.75 2.31 18.28
C THR A 177 2.66 1.29 18.56
N ASP A 178 2.83 0.41 19.54
CA ASP A 178 1.79 -0.55 19.90
C ASP A 178 0.66 0.08 20.75
N GLU A 179 -0.31 -0.75 21.13
CA GLU A 179 -1.43 -0.35 22.00
C GLU A 179 -0.97 0.09 23.40
N ASP A 180 0.19 -0.37 23.84
CA ASP A 180 0.79 -0.05 25.14
C ASP A 180 1.66 1.23 25.08
N GLY A 181 1.81 1.82 23.90
CA GLY A 181 2.55 3.05 23.67
C GLY A 181 4.07 2.87 23.51
N GLN A 182 4.54 1.65 23.23
CA GLN A 182 5.96 1.35 22.97
C GLN A 182 6.33 1.41 21.50
#